data_AF-A0A1H0XR75-F1
#
_entry.id   AF-A0A1H0XR75-F1
#
_cell.length_a   1.000
_cell.length_b   1.000
_cell.length_c   1.000
_cell.angle_alpha   90.00
_cell.angle_beta   90.00
_cell.angle_gamma   90.00
#
_symmetry.space_group_name_H-M   'P 1'
#
loop_
_entity.id
_entity.type
_entity.pdbx_description
1 polymer ?
#
loop_
_entity_poly.entity_id
_entity_poly.type
_entity_poly.pdbx_seq_one_letter_code
_entity_poly.pdbx_strand_id
1 'polypeptide(L)'
;MSETELTPDAVLLAARDQARAALAEITDPSMIGADAGYEVEEAHVLTLLFECRLAGYPGWRWAATLARTSEDAPVTVLEVELLPGPDSVIAPDWVPWSERLAQYREGHAKQADAAGDPHDDEAADAEDDELENDFDDDLDGVDLDEDADAFDDDSDDDDSDGDDTDDDDSEDEDIDDDSDDADLFDEDTDDVDDESDDDSEDDDSEDDDSEE
;
A
#
# COMPACT_ATOMS: atom_id res chain seq x y z
N MET A 1 1.73 -0.98 -39.30
CA MET A 1 2.75 -1.34 -38.32
C MET A 1 2.69 -2.86 -38.24
N SER A 2 3.79 -3.55 -38.51
CA SER A 2 3.80 -5.02 -38.43
C SER A 2 3.63 -5.40 -36.97
N GLU A 3 2.60 -6.18 -36.68
CA GLU A 3 2.39 -6.79 -35.37
C GLU A 3 3.48 -7.85 -35.20
N THR A 4 4.41 -7.64 -34.27
CA THR A 4 5.41 -8.65 -33.93
C THR A 4 4.69 -9.75 -33.15
N GLU A 5 4.65 -10.97 -33.67
CA GLU A 5 4.23 -12.13 -32.87
C GLU A 5 5.22 -12.33 -31.73
N LEU A 6 4.82 -11.96 -30.51
CA LEU A 6 5.59 -12.16 -29.29
C LEU A 6 5.28 -13.56 -28.73
N THR A 7 6.32 -14.38 -28.58
CA THR A 7 6.21 -15.71 -27.98
C THR A 7 6.54 -15.61 -26.48
N PRO A 8 5.71 -16.15 -25.58
CA PRO A 8 5.98 -16.09 -24.15
C PRO A 8 7.19 -16.94 -23.76
N ASP A 9 8.03 -16.38 -22.89
CA ASP A 9 9.18 -17.09 -22.32
C ASP A 9 8.70 -18.08 -21.24
N ALA A 10 8.94 -19.37 -21.46
CA ALA A 10 8.51 -20.44 -20.55
C ALA A 10 9.15 -20.34 -19.15
N VAL A 11 10.36 -19.78 -19.03
CA VAL A 11 11.04 -19.60 -17.73
C VAL A 11 10.35 -18.50 -16.93
N LEU A 12 10.02 -17.38 -17.58
CA LEU A 12 9.23 -16.30 -16.96
C LEU A 12 7.82 -16.77 -16.58
N LEU A 13 7.19 -17.60 -17.43
CA LEU A 13 5.92 -18.23 -17.10
C LEU A 13 6.00 -19.18 -15.89
N ALA A 14 7.14 -19.80 -15.63
CA ALA A 14 7.30 -20.65 -14.46
C ALA A 14 7.59 -19.85 -13.18
N ALA A 15 8.05 -18.60 -13.29
CA ALA A 15 8.48 -17.77 -12.16
C ALA A 15 7.33 -17.12 -11.36
N ARG A 16 6.21 -17.85 -11.17
CA ARG A 16 5.02 -17.37 -10.44
C ARG A 16 5.32 -17.11 -8.96
N ASP A 17 6.11 -17.97 -8.33
CA ASP A 17 6.44 -17.82 -6.91
C ASP A 17 7.30 -16.58 -6.66
N GLN A 18 8.26 -16.29 -7.56
CA GLN A 18 9.07 -15.09 -7.48
C GLN A 18 8.24 -13.82 -7.67
N ALA A 19 7.26 -13.84 -8.59
CA ALA A 19 6.33 -12.73 -8.78
C ALA A 19 5.44 -12.51 -7.55
N ARG A 20 4.90 -13.59 -6.96
CA ARG A 20 4.10 -13.52 -5.73
C ARG A 20 4.92 -13.02 -4.54
N ALA A 21 6.17 -13.45 -4.42
CA ALA A 21 7.08 -12.98 -3.38
C ALA A 21 7.34 -11.48 -3.51
N ALA A 22 7.62 -10.97 -4.71
CA ALA A 22 7.81 -9.53 -4.93
C ALA A 22 6.54 -8.71 -4.63
N LEU A 23 5.36 -9.21 -5.00
CA LEU A 23 4.10 -8.58 -4.63
C LEU A 23 3.87 -8.56 -3.11
N ALA A 24 4.26 -9.63 -2.41
CA ALA A 24 4.16 -9.74 -0.96
C ALA A 24 5.09 -8.76 -0.20
N GLU A 25 6.04 -8.12 -0.87
CA GLU A 25 6.84 -7.04 -0.27
C GLU A 25 6.03 -5.74 -0.08
N ILE A 26 4.98 -5.54 -0.88
CA ILE A 26 4.18 -4.30 -0.88
C ILE A 26 2.75 -4.48 -0.36
N THR A 27 2.29 -5.72 -0.19
CA THR A 27 0.94 -6.03 0.26
C THR A 27 0.89 -7.32 1.06
N ASP A 28 -0.18 -7.52 1.83
CA ASP A 28 -0.38 -8.78 2.52
C ASP A 28 -0.60 -9.93 1.51
N PRO A 29 0.07 -11.09 1.65
CA PRO A 29 -0.08 -12.21 0.72
C PRO A 29 -1.52 -12.67 0.49
N SER A 30 -2.41 -12.51 1.48
CA SER A 30 -3.84 -12.84 1.35
C SER A 30 -4.59 -11.94 0.36
N MET A 31 -4.03 -10.77 0.03
CA MET A 31 -4.57 -9.83 -0.95
C MET A 31 -4.22 -10.21 -2.39
N ILE A 32 -3.33 -11.19 -2.60
CA ILE A 32 -2.89 -11.71 -3.90
C ILE A 32 -3.67 -12.99 -4.20
N GLY A 33 -4.65 -12.91 -5.08
CA GLY A 33 -5.55 -14.01 -5.42
C GLY A 33 -4.98 -15.03 -6.41
N ALA A 34 -5.88 -15.65 -7.18
CA ALA A 34 -5.53 -16.67 -8.16
C ALA A 34 -4.70 -16.11 -9.33
N ASP A 35 -4.08 -17.01 -10.10
CA ASP A 35 -3.46 -16.63 -11.38
C ASP A 35 -4.52 -16.09 -12.34
N ALA A 36 -4.24 -14.94 -12.94
CA ALA A 36 -5.14 -14.21 -13.83
C ALA A 36 -4.56 -14.04 -15.24
N GLY A 37 -3.57 -14.85 -15.62
CA GLY A 37 -2.93 -14.83 -16.93
C GLY A 37 -1.60 -14.08 -16.97
N TYR A 38 -1.21 -13.65 -18.18
CA TYR A 38 0.05 -12.97 -18.45
C TYR A 38 -0.03 -12.13 -19.72
N GLU A 39 0.88 -11.17 -19.84
CA GLU A 39 1.04 -10.30 -21.01
C GLU A 39 2.51 -10.34 -21.45
N VAL A 40 2.76 -10.51 -22.75
CA VAL A 40 4.13 -10.54 -23.29
C VAL A 40 4.47 -9.13 -23.77
N GLU A 41 5.39 -8.48 -23.08
CA GLU A 41 5.82 -7.12 -23.40
C GLU A 41 6.85 -7.14 -24.53
N GLU A 42 7.91 -7.93 -24.34
CA GLU A 42 9.04 -8.02 -25.28
C GLU A 42 9.72 -9.41 -25.21
N ALA A 43 10.79 -9.59 -25.99
CA ALA A 43 11.61 -10.79 -25.88
C ALA A 43 12.24 -10.85 -24.47
N HIS A 44 11.96 -11.92 -23.72
CA HIS A 44 12.39 -12.10 -22.33
C HIS A 44 11.89 -11.03 -21.36
N VAL A 45 10.75 -10.39 -21.65
CA VAL A 45 10.03 -9.51 -20.72
C VAL A 45 8.54 -9.87 -20.73
N LEU A 46 7.98 -10.17 -19.57
CA LEU A 46 6.62 -10.68 -19.45
C LEU A 46 6.00 -10.27 -18.11
N THR A 47 4.75 -9.86 -18.16
CA THR A 47 3.95 -9.44 -17.00
C THR A 47 3.05 -10.57 -16.53
N LEU A 48 3.08 -10.86 -15.24
CA LEU A 48 2.25 -11.86 -14.59
C LEU A 48 1.12 -11.21 -13.82
N LEU A 49 -0.09 -11.67 -14.11
CA LEU A 49 -1.30 -11.10 -13.55
C LEU A 49 -1.88 -12.02 -12.48
N PHE A 50 -2.30 -11.44 -11.37
CA PHE A 50 -3.01 -12.13 -10.30
C PHE A 50 -4.26 -11.34 -9.91
N GLU A 51 -5.28 -12.04 -9.46
CA GLU A 51 -6.50 -11.41 -8.93
C GLU A 51 -6.17 -10.52 -7.73
N CYS A 52 -6.76 -9.32 -7.67
CA CYS A 52 -6.69 -8.47 -6.48
C CYS A 52 -7.85 -8.78 -5.54
N ARG A 53 -7.56 -9.05 -4.26
CA ARG A 53 -8.57 -9.33 -3.23
C ARG A 53 -8.82 -8.14 -2.28
N LEU A 54 -8.25 -6.97 -2.57
CA LEU A 54 -8.51 -5.76 -1.80
C LEU A 54 -9.96 -5.31 -2.02
N ALA A 55 -10.72 -5.11 -0.93
CA ALA A 55 -12.13 -4.73 -0.99
C ALA A 55 -12.38 -3.39 -1.71
N GLY A 56 -11.42 -2.48 -1.70
CA GLY A 56 -11.49 -1.18 -2.40
C GLY A 56 -11.18 -1.23 -3.89
N TYR A 57 -10.71 -2.36 -4.41
CA TYR A 57 -10.24 -2.52 -5.78
C TYR A 57 -10.94 -3.69 -6.52
N PRO A 58 -12.29 -3.72 -6.54
CA PRO A 58 -13.01 -4.78 -7.24
C PRO A 58 -12.67 -4.76 -8.74
N GLY A 59 -12.32 -5.93 -9.28
CA GLY A 59 -11.97 -6.09 -10.70
C GLY A 59 -10.55 -5.65 -11.07
N TRP A 60 -9.74 -5.18 -10.12
CA TRP A 60 -8.33 -4.87 -10.34
C TRP A 60 -7.47 -6.14 -10.28
N ARG A 61 -6.25 -6.05 -10.79
CA ARG A 61 -5.29 -7.15 -10.86
C ARG A 61 -3.92 -6.68 -10.38
N TRP A 62 -3.25 -7.53 -9.62
CA TRP A 62 -1.83 -7.36 -9.36
C TRP A 62 -1.05 -7.74 -10.61
N ALA A 63 -0.08 -6.93 -10.99
CA ALA A 63 0.83 -7.18 -12.09
C ALA A 63 2.27 -7.22 -11.55
N ALA A 64 3.04 -8.20 -12.00
CA ALA A 64 4.46 -8.29 -11.72
C ALA A 64 5.19 -8.49 -13.04
N THR A 65 6.00 -7.52 -13.44
CA THR A 65 6.77 -7.57 -14.70
C THR A 65 8.11 -8.21 -14.40
N LEU A 66 8.44 -9.27 -15.14
CA LEU A 66 9.69 -10.01 -14.98
C LEU A 66 10.48 -9.96 -16.28
N ALA A 67 11.81 -10.03 -16.14
CA ALA A 67 12.71 -10.05 -17.27
C ALA A 67 13.91 -11.00 -17.07
N ARG A 68 14.53 -11.36 -18.19
CA ARG A 68 15.85 -12.00 -18.24
C ARG A 68 16.72 -11.29 -19.27
N THR A 69 17.99 -11.07 -18.94
CA THR A 69 18.94 -10.39 -19.84
C THR A 69 19.51 -11.32 -20.94
N SER A 70 19.38 -12.63 -20.77
CA SER A 70 19.75 -13.67 -21.75
C SER A 70 19.04 -14.99 -21.43
N GLU A 71 19.15 -16.01 -22.29
CA GLU A 71 18.51 -17.32 -22.09
C GLU A 71 18.98 -18.07 -20.83
N ASP A 72 20.18 -17.79 -20.34
CA ASP A 72 20.76 -18.41 -19.13
C ASP A 72 20.75 -17.48 -17.91
N ALA A 73 20.33 -16.22 -18.08
CA ALA A 73 20.30 -15.26 -16.98
C ALA A 73 19.20 -15.62 -15.95
N PRO A 74 19.42 -15.32 -14.66
CA PRO A 74 18.37 -15.46 -13.66
C PRO A 74 17.19 -14.52 -13.97
N VAL A 75 16.01 -14.90 -13.48
CA VAL A 75 14.81 -14.07 -13.56
C VAL A 75 14.93 -12.89 -12.58
N THR A 76 14.62 -11.70 -13.05
CA THR A 76 14.54 -10.48 -12.23
C THR A 76 13.15 -9.88 -12.31
N VAL A 77 12.63 -9.36 -11.20
CA VAL A 77 11.40 -8.57 -11.17
C VAL A 77 11.77 -7.12 -11.46
N LEU A 78 11.10 -6.50 -12.44
CA LEU A 78 11.33 -5.10 -12.83
C LEU A 78 10.44 -4.16 -12.03
N GLU A 79 9.15 -4.49 -11.93
CA GLU A 79 8.16 -3.72 -11.22
C GLU A 79 7.00 -4.61 -10.75
N VAL A 80 6.31 -4.10 -9.73
CA VAL A 80 5.04 -4.64 -9.26
C VAL A 80 4.06 -3.50 -9.12
N GLU A 81 2.84 -3.71 -9.59
CA GLU A 81 1.82 -2.66 -9.64
C GLU A 81 0.42 -3.24 -9.52
N LEU A 82 -0.55 -2.36 -9.26
CA LEU A 82 -1.96 -2.68 -9.19
C LEU A 82 -2.66 -2.00 -10.35
N LEU A 83 -3.17 -2.80 -11.30
CA LEU A 83 -3.74 -2.30 -12.54
C LEU A 83 -5.27 -2.53 -12.60
N PRO A 84 -6.01 -1.60 -13.24
CA PRO A 84 -7.42 -1.78 -13.50
C PRO A 84 -7.64 -2.93 -14.50
N GLY A 85 -8.42 -3.93 -14.11
CA GLY A 85 -8.90 -4.97 -15.03
C GLY A 85 -10.14 -4.56 -15.82
N PRO A 86 -10.66 -5.43 -16.70
CA PRO A 86 -11.82 -5.12 -17.55
C PRO A 86 -13.10 -4.85 -16.76
N ASP A 87 -13.21 -5.43 -15.57
CA ASP A 87 -14.36 -5.28 -14.66
C ASP A 87 -14.09 -4.26 -13.55
N SER A 88 -13.00 -3.49 -13.64
CA SER A 88 -12.62 -2.52 -12.62
C SER A 88 -13.49 -1.26 -12.65
N VAL A 89 -13.76 -0.73 -11.46
CA VAL A 89 -14.37 0.60 -11.34
C VAL A 89 -13.26 1.64 -11.43
N ILE A 90 -13.22 2.36 -12.56
CA ILE A 90 -12.28 3.45 -12.79
C ILE A 90 -12.87 4.81 -12.42
N ALA A 91 -12.00 5.76 -12.09
CA ALA A 91 -12.40 7.13 -11.83
C ALA A 91 -13.02 7.78 -13.09
N PRO A 92 -14.00 8.68 -12.93
CA PRO A 92 -14.51 9.49 -14.03
C PRO A 92 -13.44 10.46 -14.54
N ASP A 93 -13.67 11.03 -15.71
CA ASP A 93 -12.82 12.09 -16.25
C ASP A 93 -12.65 13.26 -15.28
N TRP A 94 -11.44 13.80 -15.22
CA TRP A 94 -11.15 14.94 -14.35
C TRP A 94 -11.87 16.20 -14.85
N VAL A 95 -12.52 16.88 -13.92
CA VAL A 95 -13.20 18.17 -14.14
C VAL A 95 -12.46 19.27 -13.39
N PRO A 96 -12.13 20.42 -14.03
CA PRO A 96 -11.51 21.57 -13.36
C PRO A 96 -12.27 22.01 -12.11
N TRP A 97 -11.51 22.43 -11.09
CA TRP A 97 -12.10 22.84 -9.83
C TRP A 97 -13.07 24.02 -9.97
N SER A 98 -12.75 25.01 -10.82
CA SER A 98 -13.63 26.15 -11.08
C SER A 98 -14.99 25.74 -11.65
N GLU A 99 -15.01 24.74 -12.53
CA GLU A 99 -16.23 24.21 -13.14
C GLU A 99 -17.03 23.37 -12.13
N ARG A 100 -16.36 22.52 -11.35
CA ARG A 100 -16.99 21.77 -10.25
C ARG A 100 -17.62 22.71 -9.22
N LEU A 101 -16.94 23.79 -8.87
CA LEU A 101 -17.44 24.79 -7.93
C LEU A 101 -18.63 25.56 -8.50
N ALA A 102 -18.60 25.90 -9.80
CA ALA A 102 -19.73 26.55 -10.46
C ALA A 102 -20.97 25.65 -10.45
N GLN A 103 -20.83 24.37 -10.79
CA GLN A 103 -21.90 23.38 -10.73
C GLN A 103 -22.45 23.20 -9.31
N TYR A 104 -21.57 23.16 -8.30
CA TYR A 104 -21.95 23.11 -6.89
C TYR A 104 -22.80 24.32 -6.50
N ARG A 105 -22.33 25.54 -6.80
CA ARG A 105 -23.05 26.79 -6.50
C ARG A 105 -24.42 26.84 -7.19
N GLU A 106 -24.48 26.43 -8.47
CA GLU A 106 -25.74 26.37 -9.21
C GLU A 106 -26.72 25.35 -8.59
N GLY A 107 -26.22 24.19 -8.17
CA GLY A 107 -27.01 23.18 -7.45
C GLY A 107 -27.60 23.72 -6.15
N HIS A 108 -26.79 24.44 -5.36
CA HIS A 108 -27.25 25.07 -4.11
C HIS A 108 -28.26 26.20 -4.35
N ALA A 109 -28.05 27.06 -5.35
CA ALA A 109 -29.00 28.12 -5.69
C ALA A 109 -30.37 27.54 -6.08
N LYS A 110 -30.39 26.52 -6.94
CA LYS A 110 -31.64 25.82 -7.32
C LYS A 110 -32.35 25.18 -6.14
N GLN A 111 -31.59 24.64 -5.18
CA GLN A 111 -32.16 24.04 -3.97
C GLN A 111 -32.77 25.10 -3.05
N ALA A 112 -32.14 26.28 -2.92
CA ALA A 112 -32.67 27.42 -2.18
C ALA A 112 -33.96 27.96 -2.81
N ASP A 113 -33.96 28.16 -4.14
CA ASP A 113 -35.16 28.57 -4.89
C ASP A 113 -36.30 27.56 -4.73
N ALA A 114 -35.99 26.25 -4.75
CA ALA A 114 -36.98 25.19 -4.58
C ALA A 114 -37.51 25.07 -3.14
N ALA A 115 -36.71 25.45 -2.14
CA ALA A 115 -37.14 25.52 -0.74
C ALA A 115 -38.10 26.70 -0.48
N GLY A 116 -38.23 27.63 -1.43
CA GLY A 116 -39.18 28.74 -1.38
C GLY A 116 -38.91 29.71 -0.23
N ASP A 117 -37.65 29.90 0.14
CA ASP A 117 -37.26 30.88 1.15
C ASP A 117 -37.45 32.30 0.57
N PRO A 118 -38.40 33.11 1.08
CA PRO A 118 -38.70 34.42 0.54
C PRO A 118 -37.80 35.52 1.12
N HIS A 119 -36.58 35.22 1.52
CA HIS A 119 -35.67 36.19 2.13
C HIS A 119 -34.73 36.84 1.10
N ASP A 120 -35.28 37.49 0.07
CA ASP A 120 -34.51 38.43 -0.75
C ASP A 120 -35.38 39.61 -1.22
N ASP A 121 -35.69 40.51 -0.28
CA ASP A 121 -36.13 41.88 -0.58
C ASP A 121 -35.36 42.93 0.26
N GLU A 122 -34.20 42.60 0.85
CA GLU A 122 -33.39 43.53 1.67
C GLU A 122 -31.86 43.34 1.49
N ALA A 123 -31.37 43.04 0.27
CA ALA A 123 -29.93 42.95 -0.02
C ALA A 123 -29.37 44.18 -0.78
N ALA A 124 -29.87 45.37 -0.44
CA ALA A 124 -29.31 46.63 -0.92
C ALA A 124 -29.16 47.64 0.23
N ASP A 125 -28.56 47.21 1.33
CA ASP A 125 -27.93 48.12 2.28
C ASP A 125 -26.66 47.47 2.85
N ALA A 126 -25.63 47.39 2.00
CA ALA A 126 -24.27 47.11 2.45
C ALA A 126 -23.69 48.39 3.05
N GLU A 127 -24.28 48.87 4.14
CA GLU A 127 -23.58 49.76 5.07
C GLU A 127 -22.70 48.86 5.92
N ASP A 128 -21.47 48.65 5.44
CA ASP A 128 -20.27 48.49 6.27
C ASP A 128 -20.48 47.72 7.58
N ASP A 129 -20.88 46.45 7.49
CA ASP A 129 -20.71 45.52 8.60
C ASP A 129 -19.21 45.21 8.64
N GLU A 130 -18.46 46.12 9.27
CA GLU A 130 -17.18 45.80 9.88
C GLU A 130 -17.44 44.56 10.73
N LEU A 131 -17.17 43.39 10.14
CA LEU A 131 -16.91 42.19 10.93
C LEU A 131 -15.67 42.53 11.74
N GLU A 132 -15.90 43.13 12.91
CA GLU A 132 -15.00 43.06 14.04
C GLU A 132 -14.71 41.59 14.21
N ASN A 133 -13.56 41.19 13.69
CA ASN A 133 -12.91 39.96 14.05
C ASN A 133 -12.54 40.09 15.52
N ASP A 134 -13.54 39.96 16.41
CA ASP A 134 -13.35 39.60 17.80
C ASP A 134 -12.98 38.11 17.84
N PHE A 135 -11.87 37.80 17.17
CA PHE A 135 -11.02 36.68 17.55
C PHE A 135 -10.44 37.07 18.90
N ASP A 136 -11.26 36.92 19.94
CA ASP A 136 -10.79 36.95 21.31
C ASP A 136 -9.78 35.80 21.44
N ASP A 137 -8.62 36.19 21.95
CA ASP A 137 -7.31 35.55 21.82
C ASP A 137 -7.17 34.33 22.75
N ASP A 138 -8.20 33.48 22.83
CA ASP A 138 -8.20 32.23 23.61
C ASP A 138 -8.32 31.02 22.67
N LEU A 139 -7.45 30.98 21.66
CA LEU A 139 -6.94 29.69 21.20
C LEU A 139 -6.01 29.16 22.31
N ASP A 140 -6.62 28.49 23.28
CA ASP A 140 -5.93 27.67 24.26
C ASP A 140 -5.04 26.71 23.46
N GLY A 141 -3.73 27.01 23.49
CA GLY A 141 -2.72 26.22 22.82
C GLY A 141 -2.86 24.81 23.35
N VAL A 142 -3.27 23.89 22.48
CA VAL A 142 -3.04 22.47 22.76
C VAL A 142 -1.53 22.30 22.80
N ASP A 143 -0.99 22.29 24.01
CA ASP A 143 0.40 21.99 24.33
C ASP A 143 0.77 20.67 23.65
N LEU A 144 1.56 20.76 22.58
CA LEU A 144 2.11 19.60 21.88
C LEU A 144 3.47 19.16 22.43
N ASP A 145 3.86 19.62 23.63
CA ASP A 145 5.21 19.43 24.16
C ASP A 145 5.25 18.94 25.63
N GLU A 146 4.36 18.04 26.06
CA GLU A 146 4.53 17.31 27.33
C GLU A 146 4.66 15.79 27.10
N ASP A 147 5.77 15.38 26.48
CA ASP A 147 6.49 14.15 26.86
C ASP A 147 7.93 14.15 26.27
N ALA A 148 8.67 15.22 26.55
CA ALA A 148 10.11 15.26 26.28
C ALA A 148 10.84 15.91 27.47
N ASP A 149 11.51 15.03 28.21
CA ASP A 149 12.72 15.30 28.98
C ASP A 149 12.55 15.89 30.40
N ALA A 150 12.33 14.98 31.34
CA ALA A 150 13.05 15.04 32.60
C ALA A 150 14.57 14.94 32.33
N PHE A 151 15.24 16.05 32.08
CA PHE A 151 16.69 16.14 32.25
C PHE A 151 17.04 17.30 33.17
N ASP A 152 17.71 16.90 34.24
CA ASP A 152 18.07 17.63 35.43
C ASP A 152 18.98 18.82 35.11
N ASP A 153 18.59 19.95 35.70
CA ASP A 153 19.45 20.96 36.31
C ASP A 153 20.81 20.39 36.75
N ASP A 154 21.93 20.94 36.27
CA ASP A 154 22.82 21.69 37.16
C ASP A 154 23.97 22.39 36.42
N SER A 155 24.46 23.41 37.10
CA SER A 155 25.28 24.53 36.66
C SER A 155 26.79 24.23 36.52
N ASP A 156 27.49 25.28 36.07
CA ASP A 156 28.89 25.64 36.31
C ASP A 156 29.93 25.10 35.30
N ASP A 157 30.51 25.96 34.45
CA ASP A 157 31.70 26.79 34.73
C ASP A 157 32.97 25.92 34.84
N ASP A 158 33.82 25.93 33.80
CA ASP A 158 35.26 26.22 33.95
C ASP A 158 35.95 26.27 32.58
N ASP A 159 36.72 27.33 32.37
CA ASP A 159 37.73 27.50 31.34
C ASP A 159 38.81 26.40 31.44
N SER A 160 39.21 25.78 30.32
CA SER A 160 40.63 25.46 30.17
C SER A 160 41.04 25.13 28.74
N ASP A 161 41.88 26.01 28.22
CA ASP A 161 43.10 25.82 27.45
C ASP A 161 43.31 24.48 26.70
N GLY A 162 43.64 24.64 25.41
CA GLY A 162 43.97 23.55 24.52
C GLY A 162 45.28 22.83 24.83
N ASP A 163 45.50 21.78 24.04
CA ASP A 163 46.82 21.29 23.68
C ASP A 163 46.69 20.54 22.35
N ASP A 164 47.49 20.98 21.38
CA ASP A 164 47.87 20.24 20.19
C ASP A 164 48.61 18.96 20.61
N THR A 165 48.17 17.79 20.14
CA THR A 165 49.07 16.65 19.99
C THR A 165 48.83 15.95 18.65
N ASP A 166 49.75 16.21 17.72
CA ASP A 166 50.13 15.28 16.65
C ASP A 166 50.75 14.01 17.28
N ASP A 167 50.35 12.82 16.80
CA ASP A 167 51.12 11.56 16.76
C ASP A 167 50.22 10.54 16.01
N ASP A 168 50.42 10.24 14.73
CA ASP A 168 51.38 9.27 14.17
C ASP A 168 51.37 7.92 14.93
N ASP A 169 50.77 6.87 14.35
CA ASP A 169 51.51 5.79 13.70
C ASP A 169 50.56 4.67 13.22
N SER A 170 50.90 4.14 12.06
CA SER A 170 50.29 3.04 11.31
C SER A 170 50.60 1.66 11.89
N GLU A 171 49.67 0.69 11.87
CA GLU A 171 49.98 -0.75 11.69
C GLU A 171 48.82 -1.51 11.01
N ASP A 172 49.14 -2.13 9.87
CA ASP A 172 48.41 -3.19 9.18
C ASP A 172 48.32 -4.47 10.05
N GLU A 173 47.17 -5.14 10.10
CA GLU A 173 47.12 -6.59 10.34
C GLU A 173 46.05 -7.26 9.46
N ASP A 174 46.54 -7.96 8.44
CA ASP A 174 45.83 -9.01 7.72
C ASP A 174 45.47 -10.15 8.68
N ILE A 175 44.22 -10.64 8.65
CA ILE A 175 43.89 -11.94 9.25
C ILE A 175 43.22 -12.85 8.21
N ASP A 176 44.00 -13.86 7.84
CA ASP A 176 43.66 -14.97 6.98
C ASP A 176 42.68 -15.95 7.67
N ASP A 177 41.74 -16.45 6.86
CA ASP A 177 41.52 -17.87 6.54
C ASP A 177 41.28 -18.95 7.62
N ASP A 178 40.33 -19.82 7.26
CA ASP A 178 40.10 -21.22 7.68
C ASP A 178 39.43 -21.52 9.04
N SER A 179 38.21 -22.07 8.99
CA SER A 179 37.96 -23.48 9.36
C SER A 179 36.47 -23.80 9.38
N ASP A 180 36.11 -24.82 8.60
CA ASP A 180 34.95 -25.70 8.80
C ASP A 180 34.83 -26.16 10.26
N ASP A 181 33.61 -26.24 10.79
CA ASP A 181 33.26 -27.21 11.84
C ASP A 181 31.82 -27.70 11.64
N ALA A 182 31.69 -29.02 11.70
CA ALA A 182 30.53 -29.80 11.31
C ALA A 182 29.70 -30.22 12.54
N ASP A 183 28.40 -30.34 12.31
CA ASP A 183 27.44 -31.25 12.95
C ASP A 183 27.12 -31.14 14.46
N LEU A 184 25.87 -31.55 14.76
CA LEU A 184 25.30 -32.00 16.04
C LEU A 184 24.41 -31.01 16.81
N PHE A 185 23.12 -30.95 16.44
CA PHE A 185 22.09 -31.27 17.43
C PHE A 185 20.84 -31.89 16.78
N ASP A 186 20.68 -33.17 17.10
CA ASP A 186 19.51 -34.02 16.96
C ASP A 186 18.54 -33.67 18.09
N GLU A 187 17.31 -33.26 17.77
CA GLU A 187 16.22 -33.29 18.74
C GLU A 187 14.92 -33.72 18.05
N ASP A 188 14.67 -35.03 18.15
CA ASP A 188 13.37 -35.68 18.14
C ASP A 188 12.34 -34.87 18.95
N THR A 189 11.21 -34.51 18.35
CA THR A 189 9.92 -34.41 19.06
C THR A 189 8.74 -34.74 18.11
N ASP A 190 8.34 -36.01 18.20
CA ASP A 190 6.96 -36.50 18.36
C ASP A 190 5.88 -36.12 17.32
N ASP A 191 5.67 -37.06 16.39
CA ASP A 191 4.39 -37.71 16.06
C ASP A 191 3.16 -37.14 16.82
N VAL A 192 2.28 -36.43 16.10
CA VAL A 192 0.90 -36.21 16.56
C VAL A 192 -0.07 -36.97 15.69
N ASP A 193 -0.80 -37.82 16.40
CA ASP A 193 -1.72 -38.86 16.00
C ASP A 193 -2.84 -38.37 15.06
N ASP A 194 -3.15 -39.26 14.13
CA ASP A 194 -4.29 -39.31 13.24
C ASP A 194 -5.57 -39.60 14.05
N GLU A 195 -6.39 -38.57 14.29
CA GLU A 195 -7.76 -38.75 14.76
C GLU A 195 -8.76 -38.46 13.63
N SER A 196 -9.05 -39.55 12.91
CA SER A 196 -10.25 -39.69 12.08
C SER A 196 -11.47 -39.71 13.00
N ASP A 197 -12.27 -38.64 13.00
CA ASP A 197 -13.64 -38.67 13.54
C ASP A 197 -14.65 -38.60 12.40
N ASP A 198 -15.29 -39.75 12.23
CA ASP A 198 -16.39 -40.11 11.35
C ASP A 198 -17.69 -39.74 12.07
N ASP A 199 -18.37 -38.68 11.65
CA ASP A 199 -19.75 -38.43 12.07
C ASP A 199 -20.64 -38.34 10.84
N SER A 200 -21.24 -39.49 10.53
CA SER A 200 -22.31 -39.66 9.56
C SER A 200 -23.64 -39.63 10.30
N GLU A 201 -24.28 -38.46 10.33
CA GLU A 201 -25.70 -38.34 10.71
C GLU A 201 -26.55 -38.10 9.45
N ASP A 202 -27.16 -39.20 9.05
CA ASP A 202 -28.31 -39.33 8.16
C ASP A 202 -29.59 -38.77 8.84
N ASP A 203 -30.63 -38.54 8.06
CA ASP A 203 -32.03 -38.33 8.47
C ASP A 203 -32.44 -36.93 8.98
N ASP A 204 -33.03 -36.12 8.10
CA ASP A 204 -34.46 -35.76 8.25
C ASP A 204 -35.02 -35.15 6.96
N SER A 205 -35.95 -35.88 6.36
CA SER A 205 -36.80 -35.44 5.26
C SER A 205 -38.23 -35.23 5.78
N GLU A 206 -38.67 -33.98 5.83
CA GLU A 206 -40.10 -33.58 5.95
C GLU A 206 -40.27 -32.41 4.95
N ASP A 207 -40.85 -32.61 3.77
CA ASP A 207 -42.29 -32.71 3.43
C ASP A 207 -43.10 -31.42 3.70
N ASP A 208 -43.72 -30.93 2.63
CA ASP A 208 -44.94 -30.08 2.54
C ASP A 208 -44.97 -28.67 3.17
N ASP A 209 -45.09 -27.63 2.33
CA ASP A 209 -46.39 -26.94 2.22
C ASP A 209 -46.47 -26.13 0.92
N SER A 210 -47.51 -26.45 0.16
CA SER A 210 -48.04 -25.67 -0.95
C SER A 210 -48.92 -24.52 -0.45
N GLU A 211 -49.40 -23.69 -1.40
CA GLU A 211 -50.41 -22.63 -1.24
C GLU A 211 -49.80 -21.28 -0.78
N GLU A 212 -50.00 -20.13 -1.43
CA GLU A 212 -50.97 -19.65 -2.42
C GLU A 212 -50.52 -18.32 -3.07
#